data_AF-A0A968UGL0-F1
#
_entry.id   AF-A0A968UGL0-F1
#
_cell.length_a   1.000
_cell.length_b   1.000
_cell.length_c   1.000
_cell.angle_alpha   90.00
_cell.angle_beta   90.00
_cell.angle_gamma   90.00
#
_symmetry.space_group_name_H-M   'P 1'
#
loop_
_entity.id
_entity.type
_entity.pdbx_description
1 polymer ?
#
loop_
_entity_poly.entity_id
_entity_poly.type
_entity_poly.pdbx_seq_one_letter_code
_entity_poly.pdbx_strand_id
1 'polypeptide(L)'
;MANSSESLEIQPLEVNASKKKPGRIIFWTTLIITSLAISLWAIAKFKPNLYNQINNSPPPETPVTAPVPAPTAVSALGRIEPEGEVIQLSVSSAAEGSKIEQLLVERGDTVERGQVVAIPRITMVVNKAVFRKC
;
A
#
# COMPACT_ATOMS: atom_id res chain seq x y z
N MET A 1 87.87 -48.96 14.00
CA MET A 1 87.26 -50.09 14.73
C MET A 1 87.75 -50.03 16.18
N ALA A 2 86.84 -50.16 17.16
CA ALA A 2 87.04 -50.14 18.64
C ALA A 2 87.39 -48.74 19.24
N ASN A 3 87.03 -48.33 20.48
CA ASN A 3 86.53 -49.03 21.68
C ASN A 3 85.93 -48.05 22.74
N SER A 4 84.94 -48.54 23.51
CA SER A 4 84.57 -48.37 24.94
C SER A 4 84.59 -47.04 25.74
N SER A 5 83.45 -46.87 26.43
CA SER A 5 83.21 -46.45 27.84
C SER A 5 83.60 -45.04 28.32
N GLU A 6 82.59 -44.18 28.49
CA GLU A 6 82.56 -43.24 29.62
C GLU A 6 81.12 -43.12 30.15
N SER A 7 80.95 -43.63 31.36
CA SER A 7 79.75 -43.60 32.20
C SER A 7 79.34 -42.16 32.50
N LEU A 8 78.15 -41.75 32.04
CA LEU A 8 77.59 -40.43 32.33
C LEU A 8 76.99 -40.40 33.74
N GLU A 9 77.65 -39.63 34.58
CA GLU A 9 77.28 -39.21 35.93
C GLU A 9 75.98 -38.38 35.91
N ILE A 10 74.99 -38.80 36.71
CA ILE A 10 73.75 -38.04 36.89
C ILE A 10 74.05 -36.84 37.77
N GLN A 11 74.12 -35.64 37.18
CA GLN A 11 74.05 -34.38 37.94
C GLN A 11 72.59 -34.16 38.39
N PRO A 12 72.33 -33.95 39.69
CA PRO A 12 70.96 -33.82 40.18
C PRO A 12 70.34 -32.51 39.69
N LEU A 13 69.08 -32.59 39.29
CA LEU A 13 68.25 -31.44 38.94
C LEU A 13 68.22 -30.47 40.13
N GLU A 14 68.80 -29.28 39.93
CA GLU A 14 68.71 -28.18 40.88
C GLU A 14 67.28 -27.62 40.83
N VAL A 15 66.39 -28.19 41.64
CA VAL A 15 65.06 -27.60 41.90
C VAL A 15 65.27 -26.38 42.78
N ASN A 16 65.32 -25.22 42.13
CA ASN A 16 65.38 -23.92 42.78
C ASN A 16 64.10 -23.65 43.57
N ALA A 17 64.08 -24.12 44.82
CA ALA A 17 63.01 -23.91 45.78
C ALA A 17 63.05 -22.44 46.25
N SER A 18 62.35 -21.57 45.52
CA SER A 18 62.09 -20.19 45.96
C SER A 18 61.30 -20.23 47.27
N LYS A 19 62.00 -20.01 48.40
CA LYS A 19 61.38 -19.92 49.73
C LYS A 19 60.50 -18.68 49.82
N LYS A 20 59.25 -18.77 49.34
CA LYS A 20 58.25 -17.73 49.57
C LYS A 20 57.86 -17.73 51.04
N LYS A 21 58.17 -16.62 51.72
CA LYS A 21 57.87 -16.40 53.14
C LYS A 21 56.37 -16.68 53.40
N PRO A 22 56.00 -17.52 54.39
CA PRO A 22 54.64 -18.04 54.56
C PRO A 22 53.59 -16.93 54.75
N GLY A 23 53.98 -15.82 55.39
CA GLY A 23 53.10 -14.65 55.55
C GLY A 23 52.68 -14.00 54.23
N ARG A 24 53.51 -14.05 53.18
CA ARG A 24 53.11 -13.54 51.85
C ARG A 24 52.11 -14.48 51.20
N ILE A 25 52.30 -15.80 51.24
CA ILE A 25 51.38 -16.74 50.60
C ILE A 25 49.99 -16.67 51.24
N ILE A 26 49.90 -16.62 52.57
CA ILE A 26 48.64 -16.49 53.31
C ILE A 26 47.92 -15.18 52.98
N PHE A 27 48.69 -14.11 52.75
CA PHE A 27 48.12 -12.82 52.35
C PHE A 27 47.54 -12.84 50.92
N TRP A 28 48.20 -13.53 49.98
CA TRP A 28 47.70 -13.65 48.61
C TRP A 28 46.50 -14.59 48.50
N THR A 29 46.44 -15.68 49.27
CA THR A 29 45.29 -16.61 49.23
C THR A 29 44.02 -15.99 49.80
N THR A 30 44.13 -15.22 50.89
CA THR A 30 42.98 -14.50 51.49
C THR A 30 42.43 -13.41 50.57
N LEU A 31 43.29 -12.67 49.86
CA LEU A 31 42.86 -11.69 48.87
C LEU A 31 42.10 -12.34 47.70
N ILE A 32 42.51 -13.52 47.24
CA ILE A 32 41.83 -14.23 46.14
C ILE A 32 40.43 -14.71 46.59
N ILE A 33 40.33 -15.31 47.78
CA ILE A 33 39.06 -15.85 48.30
C ILE A 33 38.05 -14.75 48.57
N THR A 34 38.50 -13.63 49.16
CA THR A 34 37.62 -12.47 49.43
C THR A 34 37.13 -11.84 48.13
N SER A 35 38.00 -11.68 47.14
CA SER A 35 37.61 -11.18 45.81
C SER A 35 36.57 -12.08 45.14
N LEU A 36 36.69 -13.41 45.25
CA LEU A 36 35.71 -14.35 44.68
C LEU A 36 34.35 -14.22 45.37
N ALA A 37 34.34 -14.13 46.70
CA ALA A 37 33.11 -14.00 47.48
C ALA A 37 32.37 -12.69 47.16
N ILE A 38 33.10 -11.58 47.01
CA ILE A 38 32.54 -10.26 46.68
C ILE A 38 31.93 -10.28 45.27
N SER A 39 32.62 -10.89 44.30
CA SER A 39 32.12 -11.02 42.93
C SER A 39 30.82 -11.82 42.86
N LEU A 40 30.73 -12.95 43.57
CA LEU A 40 29.50 -13.75 43.62
C LEU A 40 28.35 -12.99 44.31
N TRP A 41 28.65 -12.25 45.38
CA TRP A 41 27.65 -11.43 46.08
C TRP A 41 27.11 -10.29 45.21
N ALA A 42 27.97 -9.62 44.44
CA ALA A 42 27.59 -8.57 43.52
C ALA A 42 26.64 -9.08 42.42
N ILE A 43 26.93 -10.24 41.83
CA ILE A 43 26.09 -10.86 40.79
C ILE A 43 24.70 -11.21 41.35
N ALA A 44 24.62 -11.77 42.57
CA ALA A 44 23.34 -12.14 43.19
C ALA A 44 22.45 -10.92 43.56
N LYS A 45 23.06 -9.76 43.79
CA LYS A 45 22.35 -8.51 44.07
C LYS A 45 22.03 -7.70 42.83
N PHE A 46 22.70 -7.98 41.70
CA PHE A 46 22.45 -7.32 40.43
C PHE A 46 21.13 -7.81 39.86
N LYS A 47 20.08 -6.98 39.96
CA LYS A 47 18.78 -7.22 39.30
C LYS A 47 18.79 -6.53 37.94
N PRO A 48 19.14 -7.20 36.83
CA PRO A 48 19.07 -6.57 35.53
C PRO A 48 17.59 -6.29 35.18
N ASN A 49 17.24 -5.03 34.90
CA ASN A 49 15.90 -4.59 34.50
C ASN A 49 15.47 -5.08 33.09
N LEU A 50 16.13 -6.12 32.58
CA LEU A 50 15.93 -6.64 31.23
C LEU A 50 14.52 -7.22 31.06
N TYR A 51 13.96 -7.86 32.10
CA TYR A 51 12.62 -8.46 32.06
C TYR A 51 11.49 -7.42 31.85
N ASN A 52 11.59 -6.27 32.51
CA ASN A 52 10.59 -5.22 32.38
C ASN A 52 10.66 -4.54 31.00
N GLN A 53 11.81 -4.59 30.32
CA GLN A 53 11.97 -3.97 29.01
C GLN A 53 11.31 -4.80 27.89
N ILE A 54 11.34 -6.12 28.00
CA ILE A 54 10.71 -7.03 27.02
C ILE A 54 9.18 -7.10 27.20
N ASN A 55 8.70 -6.96 28.43
CA ASN A 55 7.27 -7.07 28.74
C ASN A 55 6.50 -5.75 28.64
N ASN A 56 7.19 -4.60 28.65
CA ASN A 56 6.58 -3.27 28.49
C ASN A 56 6.80 -2.72 27.08
N SER A 57 6.74 -3.56 26.05
CA SER A 57 6.57 -3.04 24.69
C SER A 57 5.20 -2.35 24.64
N PRO A 58 5.12 -1.07 24.22
CA PRO A 58 3.85 -0.43 23.95
C PRO A 58 3.02 -1.33 23.02
N PRO A 59 1.70 -1.43 23.23
CA PRO A 59 0.83 -2.08 22.27
C PRO A 59 1.09 -1.49 20.87
N PRO A 60 1.10 -2.32 19.81
CA PRO A 60 1.21 -1.79 18.45
C PRO A 60 0.14 -0.72 18.25
N GLU A 61 0.58 0.49 17.91
CA GLU A 61 -0.32 1.60 17.63
C GLU A 61 -1.28 1.15 16.53
N THR A 62 -2.56 1.03 16.87
CA THR A 62 -3.60 0.79 15.88
C THR A 62 -3.55 1.94 14.88
N PRO A 63 -3.49 1.66 13.57
CA PRO A 63 -3.57 2.73 12.59
C PRO A 63 -4.88 3.47 12.83
N VAL A 64 -4.78 4.75 13.16
CA VAL A 64 -5.92 5.63 13.29
C VAL A 64 -6.54 5.73 11.91
N THR A 65 -7.64 5.01 11.69
CA THR A 65 -8.43 5.10 10.46
C THR A 65 -8.90 6.54 10.34
N ALA A 66 -8.29 7.28 9.42
CA ALA A 66 -8.76 8.61 9.05
C ALA A 66 -10.21 8.50 8.58
N PRO A 67 -11.11 9.39 9.03
CA PRO A 67 -12.50 9.37 8.60
C PRO A 67 -12.57 9.57 7.08
N VAL A 68 -13.18 8.61 6.38
CA VAL A 68 -13.44 8.71 4.94
C VAL A 68 -14.36 9.92 4.74
N PRO A 69 -13.99 10.91 3.91
CA PRO A 69 -14.84 12.07 3.67
C PRO A 69 -16.17 11.62 3.07
N ALA A 70 -17.26 12.15 3.61
CA ALA A 70 -18.60 11.84 3.12
C ALA A 70 -18.73 12.23 1.64
N PRO A 71 -19.36 11.39 0.79
CA PRO A 71 -19.53 11.71 -0.62
C PRO A 71 -20.41 12.96 -0.77
N THR A 72 -19.88 14.02 -1.37
CA THR A 72 -20.56 15.31 -1.54
C THR A 72 -21.39 15.39 -2.81
N ALA A 73 -21.26 14.42 -3.71
CA ALA A 73 -21.97 14.40 -4.99
C ALA A 73 -22.29 12.97 -5.42
N VAL A 74 -23.49 12.81 -5.99
CA VAL A 74 -23.91 11.58 -6.66
C VAL A 74 -23.75 11.81 -8.16
N SER A 75 -22.97 10.96 -8.82
CA SER A 75 -22.84 10.97 -10.27
C SER A 75 -23.78 9.93 -10.87
N ALA A 76 -24.59 10.36 -11.83
CA ALA A 76 -25.45 9.48 -12.62
C ALA A 76 -25.29 9.84 -14.10
N LEU A 77 -25.18 8.82 -14.96
CA LEU A 77 -25.23 9.02 -16.40
C LEU A 77 -26.69 9.16 -16.81
N GLY A 78 -27.01 10.30 -17.45
CA GLY A 78 -28.32 10.58 -18.01
C GLY A 78 -28.27 10.66 -19.53
N ARG A 79 -29.42 10.50 -20.18
CA ARG A 79 -29.63 10.76 -21.61
C ARG A 79 -30.54 11.98 -21.76
N ILE A 80 -30.20 12.87 -22.68
CA ILE A 80 -31.06 14.00 -23.05
C ILE A 80 -32.06 13.53 -24.10
N GLU A 81 -33.33 13.79 -23.84
CA GLU A 81 -34.43 13.56 -24.77
C GLU A 81 -35.13 14.90 -25.03
N PRO A 82 -35.71 15.09 -26.24
CA PRO A 82 -36.49 16.29 -26.51
C PRO A 82 -37.68 16.37 -25.55
N GLU A 83 -38.01 17.58 -25.09
CA GLU A 83 -39.20 17.82 -24.26
C GLU A 83 -40.50 17.48 -24.99
N GLY A 84 -40.46 17.54 -26.33
CA GLY A 84 -41.56 17.19 -27.22
C GLY A 84 -41.40 15.81 -27.87
N GLU A 85 -42.37 15.51 -28.74
CA GLU A 85 -42.33 14.33 -29.62
C GLU A 85 -41.22 14.41 -30.69
N VAL A 86 -40.94 13.30 -31.37
CA VAL A 86 -40.14 13.29 -32.60
C VAL A 86 -41.02 12.74 -33.72
N ILE A 87 -41.43 13.61 -34.64
CA ILE A 87 -42.27 13.23 -35.77
C ILE A 87 -41.37 12.89 -36.96
N GLN A 88 -41.38 11.62 -37.37
CA GLN A 88 -40.72 11.19 -38.59
C GLN A 88 -41.68 11.34 -39.76
N LEU A 89 -41.37 12.28 -40.66
CA LEU A 89 -42.15 12.53 -41.85
C LEU A 89 -41.79 11.49 -42.91
N SER A 90 -42.79 10.75 -43.39
CA SER A 90 -42.67 9.80 -44.50
C SER A 90 -43.74 10.07 -45.54
N VAL A 91 -43.47 9.68 -46.77
CA VAL A 91 -44.42 9.77 -47.89
C VAL A 91 -45.18 8.44 -47.98
N SER A 92 -46.48 8.48 -48.27
CA SER A 92 -47.30 7.26 -48.41
C SER A 92 -46.74 6.33 -49.49
N SER A 93 -46.44 5.09 -49.10
CA SER A 93 -45.83 4.06 -49.96
C SER A 93 -46.72 3.62 -51.15
N ALA A 94 -47.98 4.05 -51.20
CA ALA A 94 -48.85 3.82 -52.36
C ALA A 94 -48.46 4.67 -53.58
N ALA A 95 -47.61 5.69 -53.40
CA ALA A 95 -46.95 6.40 -54.48
C ALA A 95 -45.65 5.67 -54.81
N GLU A 96 -45.59 5.00 -55.96
CA GLU A 96 -44.32 4.48 -56.48
C GLU A 96 -43.28 5.62 -56.55
N GLY A 97 -42.22 5.47 -55.78
CA GLY A 97 -41.06 6.37 -55.79
C GLY A 97 -41.02 7.30 -54.60
N SER A 98 -40.15 6.99 -53.65
CA SER A 98 -39.68 7.85 -52.54
C SER A 98 -38.88 9.07 -53.05
N LYS A 99 -39.31 9.71 -54.14
CA LYS A 99 -38.59 10.79 -54.78
C LYS A 99 -39.28 12.13 -54.53
N ILE A 100 -38.52 13.04 -53.95
CA ILE A 100 -38.91 14.43 -53.73
C ILE A 100 -38.51 15.23 -54.98
N GLU A 101 -39.36 16.15 -55.45
CA GLU A 101 -39.01 17.05 -56.56
C GLU A 101 -38.31 18.31 -56.05
N GLN A 102 -38.77 18.84 -54.91
CA GLN A 102 -38.18 20.00 -54.27
C GLN A 102 -38.31 19.94 -52.75
N LEU A 103 -37.23 20.28 -52.03
CA LEU A 103 -37.25 20.51 -50.59
C LEU A 103 -37.30 22.03 -50.35
N LEU A 104 -38.18 22.48 -49.44
CA LEU A 104 -38.46 23.90 -49.20
C LEU A 104 -37.91 24.42 -47.87
N VAL A 105 -37.22 23.56 -47.11
CA VAL A 105 -36.66 23.89 -45.79
C VAL A 105 -35.26 23.30 -45.67
N GLU A 106 -34.44 23.92 -44.83
CA GLU A 106 -33.11 23.46 -44.51
C GLU A 106 -33.04 22.80 -43.12
N ARG A 107 -31.95 22.10 -42.86
CA ARG A 107 -31.74 21.46 -41.56
C ARG A 107 -31.56 22.55 -40.50
N GLY A 108 -32.37 22.47 -39.44
CA GLY A 108 -32.33 23.43 -38.34
C GLY A 108 -33.35 24.55 -38.46
N ASP A 109 -34.09 24.61 -39.59
CA ASP A 109 -35.17 25.57 -39.76
C ASP A 109 -36.33 25.29 -38.79
N THR A 110 -36.89 26.37 -38.26
CA THR A 110 -38.11 26.30 -37.46
C THR A 110 -39.32 26.29 -38.39
N VAL A 111 -40.18 25.27 -38.25
CA VAL A 111 -41.36 25.08 -39.10
C VAL A 111 -42.65 25.22 -38.31
N GLU A 112 -43.69 25.78 -38.95
CA GLU A 112 -45.00 25.96 -38.35
C GLU A 112 -45.98 24.83 -38.72
N ARG A 113 -47.07 24.73 -37.95
CA ARG A 113 -48.12 23.75 -38.24
C ARG A 113 -48.72 24.02 -39.62
N GLY A 114 -48.73 23.00 -40.46
CA GLY A 114 -49.33 23.07 -41.80
C GLY A 114 -48.45 23.76 -42.85
N GLN A 115 -47.22 24.15 -42.49
CA GLN A 115 -46.23 24.61 -43.45
C GLN A 115 -45.82 23.48 -44.40
N VAL A 116 -45.79 23.78 -45.69
CA VAL A 116 -45.32 22.84 -46.71
C VAL A 116 -43.78 22.80 -46.68
N VAL A 117 -43.22 21.66 -46.31
CA VAL A 117 -41.75 21.48 -46.17
C VAL A 117 -41.09 20.87 -47.41
N ALA A 118 -41.86 20.19 -48.25
CA ALA A 118 -41.37 19.57 -49.48
C ALA A 118 -42.52 19.45 -50.51
N ILE A 119 -42.16 19.48 -51.79
CA ILE A 119 -43.06 19.19 -52.90
C ILE A 119 -42.71 17.78 -53.39
N PRO A 120 -43.58 16.78 -53.14
CA PRO A 120 -43.48 15.49 -53.79
C PRO A 120 -43.91 15.63 -55.26
N ARG A 121 -43.50 14.67 -56.10
CA ARG A 121 -43.92 14.60 -57.52
C ARG A 121 -45.44 14.53 -57.73
N ILE A 122 -46.20 14.20 -56.69
CA ILE A 122 -47.64 14.25 -56.67
C ILE A 122 -48.11 15.12 -55.50
N THR A 123 -49.21 15.85 -55.67
CA THR A 123 -49.75 16.78 -54.67
C THR A 123 -50.21 16.03 -53.41
N MET A 124 -49.57 16.28 -52.27
CA MET A 124 -50.06 15.86 -50.94
C MET A 124 -49.96 16.99 -49.91
N VAL A 125 -50.97 17.06 -49.04
CA VAL A 125 -51.14 18.06 -47.98
C VAL A 125 -50.66 17.46 -46.66
N VAL A 126 -49.74 18.15 -45.97
CA VAL A 126 -49.25 17.72 -44.64
C VAL A 126 -50.39 17.83 -43.63
N ASN A 127 -50.83 16.70 -43.08
CA ASN A 127 -51.78 16.68 -41.98
C ASN A 127 -51.03 16.60 -40.65
N LYS A 128 -50.78 17.80 -40.09
CA LYS A 128 -50.25 18.10 -38.73
C LYS A 128 -48.72 18.08 -38.56
N ALA A 129 -48.19 19.25 -38.18
CA ALA A 129 -46.86 19.43 -37.60
C ALA A 129 -47.01 20.32 -36.35
N VAL A 130 -46.33 20.04 -35.24
CA VAL A 130 -46.16 20.99 -34.12
C VAL A 130 -44.85 20.72 -33.43
N PHE A 131 -43.93 21.70 -33.50
CA PHE A 131 -42.92 21.91 -32.47
C PHE A 131 -42.75 23.41 -32.22
N ARG A 132 -43.26 23.86 -31.07
CA ARG A 132 -42.77 25.02 -30.31
C ARG A 132 -42.84 24.59 -28.84
N LYS A 133 -41.92 24.98 -27.95
CA LYS A 133 -41.21 26.25 -27.87
C LYS A 133 -39.84 26.03 -27.18
N CYS A 134 -38.86 26.86 -27.52
CA CYS A 134 -37.75 27.19 -26.63
C CYS A 134 -38.26 27.87 -25.36
#